data_AF-A0A1F8C1R4-F1
#
_entry.id   AF-A0A1F8C1R4-F1
#
_cell.length_a   1.000
_cell.length_b   1.000
_cell.length_c   1.000
_cell.angle_alpha   90.00
_cell.angle_beta   90.00
_cell.angle_gamma   90.00
#
_symmetry.space_group_name_H-M   'P 1'
#
loop_
_entity.id
_entity.type
_entity.pdbx_description
1 polymer ?
#
loop_
_entity_poly.entity_id
_entity_poly.type
_entity_poly.pdbx_seq_one_letter_code
_entity_poly.pdbx_strand_id
1 'polypeptide(L)'
;MKFADLVGWVVRVAAAVALFFLLRNLFSAAIINGESVSRVAVIRQLERVYGAEVLDNMVTDVLIMQEAKERGIKVTKEEINQKIDELRAQFSSQDRDFDQILAEQKIDQAELARQMELRIIVEKLVGDAGAVTEEEITAAIEQNRAFFPEGTSDEELRASAESQVKNQKISTQINTLIEELRQKANIQTLATY
;
A
#
# COMPACT_ATOMS: atom_id res chain seq x y z
N MET A 1 -13.13 -54.06 29.10
CA MET A 1 -12.30 -52.84 28.91
C MET A 1 -11.92 -52.33 30.30
N LYS A 2 -10.63 -52.10 30.59
CA LYS A 2 -10.25 -51.60 31.92
C LYS A 2 -10.69 -50.13 32.02
N PHE A 3 -11.09 -49.68 33.20
CA PHE A 3 -11.55 -48.31 33.44
C PHE A 3 -10.55 -47.24 32.95
N ALA A 4 -9.24 -47.53 33.06
CA ALA A 4 -8.16 -46.68 32.55
C ALA A 4 -8.18 -46.53 31.00
N ASP A 5 -8.56 -47.57 30.26
CA ASP A 5 -8.66 -47.53 28.79
C ASP A 5 -9.83 -46.64 28.34
N LEU A 6 -10.93 -46.65 29.10
CA LEU A 6 -12.11 -45.82 28.86
C LEU A 6 -11.80 -44.34 29.10
N VAL A 7 -11.13 -44.01 30.22
CA VAL A 7 -10.71 -42.64 30.54
C VAL A 7 -9.73 -42.11 29.47
N GLY A 8 -8.78 -42.93 29.05
CA GLY A 8 -7.84 -42.57 27.98
C GLY A 8 -8.53 -42.29 26.64
N TRP A 9 -9.61 -43.01 26.31
CA TRP A 9 -10.39 -42.77 25.10
C TRP A 9 -11.19 -41.46 25.16
N VAL A 10 -11.87 -41.19 26.29
CA VAL A 10 -12.64 -39.95 26.48
C VAL A 10 -11.76 -38.71 26.37
N VAL A 11 -10.56 -38.73 26.96
CA VAL A 11 -9.61 -37.60 26.88
C VAL A 11 -9.16 -37.34 25.44
N ARG A 12 -8.89 -38.39 24.66
CA ARG A 12 -8.51 -38.23 23.23
C ARG A 12 -9.64 -37.67 22.39
N VAL A 13 -10.89 -38.10 22.64
CA VAL A 13 -12.06 -37.59 21.93
C VAL A 13 -12.29 -36.11 22.29
N ALA A 14 -12.22 -35.75 23.57
CA ALA A 14 -12.35 -34.36 24.01
C ALA A 14 -11.25 -33.46 23.40
N ALA A 15 -10.00 -33.95 23.37
CA ALA A 15 -8.89 -33.25 22.73
C ALA A 15 -9.11 -33.09 21.22
N ALA A 16 -9.60 -34.12 20.52
CA ALA A 16 -9.90 -34.05 19.09
C ALA A 16 -11.05 -33.08 18.77
N VAL A 17 -12.09 -33.03 19.62
CA VAL A 17 -13.19 -32.07 19.50
C VAL A 17 -12.69 -30.64 19.74
N ALA A 18 -11.93 -30.41 20.81
CA ALA A 18 -11.32 -29.10 21.07
C ALA A 18 -10.42 -28.66 19.91
N LEU A 19 -9.59 -29.58 19.38
CA LEU A 19 -8.75 -29.32 18.22
C LEU A 19 -9.58 -29.00 16.97
N PHE A 20 -10.66 -29.74 16.71
CA PHE A 20 -11.58 -29.41 15.61
C PHE A 20 -12.17 -28.01 15.75
N PHE A 21 -12.63 -27.63 16.95
CA PHE A 21 -13.15 -26.28 17.21
C PHE A 21 -12.08 -25.19 17.07
N LEU A 22 -10.82 -25.47 17.40
CA LEU A 22 -9.71 -24.55 17.20
C LEU A 22 -9.28 -24.44 15.73
N LEU A 23 -9.33 -25.55 14.98
CA LEU A 23 -8.94 -25.60 13.57
C LEU A 23 -10.09 -25.24 12.62
N ARG A 24 -11.35 -25.17 13.07
CA ARG A 24 -12.51 -24.87 12.20
C ARG A 24 -12.35 -23.54 11.45
N ASN A 25 -11.73 -22.55 12.10
CA ASN A 25 -11.49 -21.22 11.52
C ASN A 25 -10.49 -21.25 10.35
N LEU A 26 -9.69 -22.32 10.21
CA LEU A 26 -8.75 -22.47 9.10
C LEU A 26 -9.47 -22.85 7.80
N PHE A 27 -10.60 -23.56 7.89
CA PHE A 27 -11.33 -24.09 6.74
C PHE A 27 -12.64 -23.34 6.47
N SER A 28 -13.30 -22.86 7.52
CA SER A 28 -14.58 -22.14 7.46
C SER A 28 -14.38 -20.66 7.77
N ALA A 29 -14.77 -19.78 6.84
CA ALA A 29 -14.80 -18.34 7.04
C ALA A 29 -16.04 -17.89 7.81
N ALA A 30 -17.18 -18.56 7.60
CA ALA A 30 -18.43 -18.28 8.31
C ALA A 30 -19.33 -19.52 8.36
N ILE A 31 -20.32 -19.52 9.25
CA ILE A 31 -21.41 -20.50 9.26
C ILE A 31 -22.73 -19.72 9.29
N ILE A 32 -23.62 -20.01 8.35
CA ILE A 32 -24.92 -19.33 8.17
C ILE A 32 -26.00 -20.41 8.20
N ASN A 33 -26.85 -20.41 9.23
CA ASN A 33 -27.94 -21.40 9.39
C ASN A 33 -27.50 -22.88 9.31
N GLY A 34 -26.26 -23.17 9.73
CA GLY A 34 -25.68 -24.52 9.66
C GLY A 34 -24.89 -24.81 8.38
N GLU A 35 -24.93 -23.92 7.38
CA GLU A 35 -24.11 -24.02 6.18
C GLU A 35 -22.78 -23.30 6.36
N SER A 36 -21.67 -23.98 6.05
CA SER A 36 -20.33 -23.40 6.18
C SER A 36 -19.89 -22.71 4.89
N VAL A 37 -19.45 -21.45 4.99
CA VAL A 37 -18.75 -20.74 3.93
C VAL A 37 -17.26 -21.07 4.00
N SER A 38 -16.71 -21.64 2.93
CA SER A 38 -15.29 -22.02 2.86
C SER A 38 -14.37 -20.80 2.78
N ARG A 39 -13.32 -20.78 3.60
CA ARG A 39 -12.28 -19.74 3.53
C ARG A 39 -11.55 -19.72 2.19
N VAL A 40 -11.31 -20.90 1.60
CA VAL A 40 -10.69 -21.02 0.28
C VAL A 40 -11.60 -20.43 -0.80
N ALA A 41 -12.92 -20.58 -0.67
CA ALA A 41 -13.86 -19.97 -1.61
C ALA A 41 -13.81 -18.43 -1.55
N VAL A 42 -13.70 -17.86 -0.34
CA VAL A 42 -13.52 -16.42 -0.14
C VAL A 42 -12.19 -15.94 -0.77
N ILE A 43 -11.08 -16.63 -0.50
CA ILE A 43 -9.76 -16.28 -1.07
C ILE A 43 -9.80 -16.32 -2.61
N ARG A 44 -10.35 -17.39 -3.20
CA ARG A 44 -10.49 -17.49 -4.66
C ARG A 44 -11.36 -16.38 -5.25
N GLN A 45 -12.38 -15.93 -4.53
CA GLN A 45 -13.20 -14.81 -4.97
C GLN A 45 -12.39 -13.50 -4.91
N LEU A 46 -11.60 -13.27 -3.87
CA LEU A 46 -10.70 -12.11 -3.77
C LEU A 46 -9.63 -12.12 -4.86
N GLU A 47 -8.99 -13.28 -5.09
CA GLU A 47 -8.01 -13.48 -6.16
C GLU A 47 -8.62 -13.18 -7.54
N ARG A 48 -9.84 -13.67 -7.81
CA ARG A 48 -10.53 -13.39 -9.08
C ARG A 48 -10.82 -11.91 -9.29
N VAL A 49 -11.21 -11.19 -8.23
CA VAL A 49 -11.63 -9.78 -8.34
C VAL A 49 -10.45 -8.82 -8.30
N TYR A 50 -9.47 -9.07 -7.43
CA TYR A 50 -8.38 -8.14 -7.12
C TYR A 50 -6.98 -8.73 -7.33
N GLY A 51 -6.84 -10.03 -7.58
CA GLY A 51 -5.55 -10.72 -7.60
C GLY A 51 -4.60 -10.19 -8.67
N ALA A 52 -5.11 -9.85 -9.86
CA ALA A 52 -4.30 -9.27 -10.93
C ALA A 52 -3.71 -7.91 -10.55
N GLU A 53 -4.54 -7.01 -10.01
CA GLU A 53 -4.11 -5.67 -9.56
C GLU A 53 -3.15 -5.74 -8.36
N VAL A 54 -3.46 -6.59 -7.37
CA VAL A 54 -2.59 -6.79 -6.21
C VAL A 54 -1.24 -7.36 -6.65
N LEU A 55 -1.21 -8.36 -7.54
CA LEU A 55 0.05 -8.89 -8.05
C LEU A 55 0.83 -7.82 -8.82
N ASP A 56 0.17 -7.02 -9.66
CA ASP A 56 0.85 -5.99 -10.44
C ASP A 56 1.50 -4.92 -9.54
N ASN A 57 0.80 -4.48 -8.49
CA ASN A 57 1.35 -3.56 -7.49
C ASN A 57 2.55 -4.19 -6.77
N MET A 58 2.44 -5.45 -6.34
CA MET A 58 3.54 -6.17 -5.69
C MET A 58 4.76 -6.31 -6.61
N VAL A 59 4.55 -6.51 -7.92
CA VAL A 59 5.65 -6.54 -8.89
C VAL A 59 6.34 -5.19 -8.96
N THR A 60 5.59 -4.09 -9.06
CA THR A 60 6.16 -2.73 -9.01
C THR A 60 7.00 -2.50 -7.75
N ASP A 61 6.48 -2.84 -6.57
CA ASP A 61 7.18 -2.65 -5.30
C ASP A 61 8.49 -3.43 -5.26
N VAL A 62 8.45 -4.70 -5.68
CA VAL A 62 9.64 -5.56 -5.76
C VAL A 62 10.69 -4.99 -6.71
N LEU A 63 10.29 -4.48 -7.87
CA LEU A 63 11.21 -3.86 -8.83
C LEU A 63 11.87 -2.61 -8.26
N ILE A 64 11.09 -1.74 -7.59
CA ILE A 64 11.60 -0.53 -6.94
C ILE A 64 12.63 -0.90 -5.85
N MET A 65 12.32 -1.90 -5.02
CA MET A 65 13.25 -2.38 -3.99
C MET A 65 14.53 -2.98 -4.58
N GLN A 66 14.42 -3.71 -5.70
CA GLN A 66 15.58 -4.26 -6.41
C GLN A 66 16.48 -3.15 -6.95
N GLU A 67 15.90 -2.14 -7.61
CA GLU A 67 16.64 -1.00 -8.13
C GLU A 67 17.33 -0.21 -7.02
N ALA A 68 16.64 0.02 -5.90
CA ALA A 68 17.22 0.69 -4.74
C ALA A 68 18.44 -0.05 -4.21
N LYS A 69 18.35 -1.38 -4.12
CA LYS A 69 19.48 -2.23 -3.71
C LYS A 69 20.62 -2.17 -4.71
N GLU A 70 20.35 -2.21 -6.01
CA GLU A 70 21.35 -2.11 -7.08
C GLU A 70 22.10 -0.77 -7.02
N ARG A 71 21.37 0.33 -6.83
CA ARG A 71 21.94 1.69 -6.68
C ARG A 71 22.52 1.98 -5.31
N GLY A 72 22.48 1.02 -4.37
CA GLY A 72 22.99 1.20 -3.01
C GLY A 72 22.21 2.23 -2.19
N ILE A 73 20.96 2.52 -2.55
CA ILE A 73 20.07 3.40 -1.78
C ILE A 73 19.72 2.70 -0.47
N LYS A 74 19.93 3.42 0.63
CA LYS A 74 19.55 2.98 1.98
C LYS A 74 18.56 3.95 2.56
N VAL A 75 17.58 3.42 3.27
CA VAL A 75 16.63 4.20 4.06
C VAL A 75 16.93 3.96 5.53
N THR A 76 17.09 5.04 6.27
CA THR A 76 17.33 5.01 7.71
C THR A 76 16.01 5.03 8.48
N LYS A 77 16.05 4.59 9.74
CA LYS A 77 14.87 4.64 10.61
C LYS A 77 14.43 6.08 10.88
N GLU A 78 15.40 6.99 10.95
CA GLU A 78 15.20 8.42 11.14
C GLU A 78 14.40 9.01 9.98
N GLU A 79 14.74 8.67 8.73
CA GLU A 79 13.99 9.11 7.54
C GLU A 79 12.56 8.57 7.54
N ILE A 80 12.36 7.30 7.91
CA ILE A 80 11.03 6.69 8.03
C ILE A 80 10.19 7.44 9.07
N ASN A 81 10.75 7.66 10.26
CA ASN A 81 10.04 8.37 11.34
C ASN A 81 9.70 9.80 10.93
N GLN A 82 10.63 10.51 10.27
CA GLN A 82 10.37 11.84 9.77
C GLN A 82 9.20 11.84 8.78
N LYS A 83 9.14 10.87 7.86
CA LYS A 83 8.04 10.76 6.89
C LYS A 83 6.70 10.44 7.57
N ILE A 84 6.71 9.60 8.60
CA ILE A 84 5.53 9.31 9.42
C ILE A 84 5.06 10.58 10.14
N ASP A 85 5.98 11.37 10.71
CA ASP A 85 5.64 12.61 11.41
C ASP A 85 5.11 13.68 10.46
N GLU A 86 5.68 13.81 9.26
CA GLU A 86 5.15 14.65 8.19
C GLU A 86 3.73 14.23 7.80
N LEU A 87 3.50 12.93 7.63
CA LEU A 87 2.17 12.40 7.31
C LEU A 87 1.19 12.67 8.44
N ARG A 88 1.58 12.42 9.69
CA ARG A 88 0.75 12.70 10.89
C ARG A 88 0.37 14.18 10.94
N ALA A 89 1.31 15.08 10.70
CA ALA A 89 1.07 16.52 10.71
C ALA A 89 0.04 16.94 9.65
N GLN A 90 0.04 16.30 8.46
CA GLN A 90 -0.96 16.56 7.41
C GLN A 90 -2.38 16.15 7.81
N PHE A 91 -2.54 15.10 8.64
CA PHE A 91 -3.85 14.71 9.15
C PHE A 91 -4.29 15.62 10.31
N SER A 92 -3.37 15.95 11.22
CA SER A 92 -3.65 16.86 12.34
C SER A 92 -4.05 18.26 11.87
N SER A 93 -3.49 18.76 10.76
CA SER A 93 -3.89 20.05 10.18
C SER A 93 -5.31 20.05 9.59
N GLN A 94 -5.93 18.88 9.44
CA GLN A 94 -7.29 18.69 8.95
C GLN A 94 -8.24 18.25 10.08
N ASP A 95 -7.83 18.42 11.35
CA ASP A 95 -8.56 17.96 12.54
C ASP A 95 -8.89 16.46 12.52
N ARG A 96 -8.05 15.64 11.88
CA ARG A 96 -8.20 14.20 11.80
C ARG A 96 -7.18 13.48 12.69
N ASP A 97 -7.68 12.51 13.45
CA ASP A 97 -6.84 11.64 14.28
C ASP A 97 -6.15 10.58 13.39
N PHE A 98 -4.83 10.70 13.27
CA PHE A 98 -4.00 9.81 12.47
C PHE A 98 -4.06 8.36 12.94
N ASP A 99 -3.99 8.11 14.25
CA ASP A 99 -3.94 6.76 14.80
C ASP A 99 -5.30 6.06 14.67
N GLN A 100 -6.40 6.82 14.77
CA GLN A 100 -7.74 6.32 14.48
C GLN A 100 -7.87 5.88 13.01
N ILE A 101 -7.38 6.69 12.07
CA ILE A 101 -7.44 6.37 10.63
C ILE A 101 -6.68 5.08 10.32
N LEU A 102 -5.48 4.90 10.89
CA LEU A 102 -4.73 3.66 10.72
C LEU A 102 -5.49 2.45 11.26
N ALA A 103 -6.12 2.59 12.43
CA ALA A 103 -6.92 1.53 13.04
C ALA A 103 -8.14 1.15 12.18
N GLU A 104 -8.86 2.14 11.64
CA GLU A 104 -9.99 1.93 10.73
C GLU A 104 -9.56 1.21 9.44
N GLN A 105 -8.39 1.55 8.91
CA GLN A 105 -7.80 0.93 7.72
C GLN A 105 -7.10 -0.40 8.03
N LYS A 106 -6.99 -0.79 9.31
CA LYS A 106 -6.27 -1.98 9.79
C LYS A 106 -4.79 -1.99 9.38
N ILE A 107 -4.18 -0.80 9.32
CA ILE A 107 -2.75 -0.61 9.05
C ILE A 107 -2.02 -0.58 10.40
N ASP A 108 -1.05 -1.47 10.56
CA ASP A 108 -0.17 -1.46 11.72
C ASP A 108 1.10 -0.63 11.48
N GLN A 109 1.89 -0.42 12.54
CA GLN A 109 3.12 0.38 12.47
C GLN A 109 4.18 -0.22 11.56
N ALA A 110 4.21 -1.56 11.41
CA ALA A 110 5.19 -2.22 10.55
C ALA A 110 4.81 -2.05 9.07
N GLU A 111 3.53 -2.12 8.75
CA GLU A 111 3.00 -1.84 7.42
C GLU A 111 3.19 -0.37 7.05
N LEU A 112 2.86 0.56 7.95
CA LEU A 112 3.12 1.98 7.72
C LEU A 112 4.61 2.26 7.46
N ALA A 113 5.51 1.67 8.26
CA ALA A 113 6.94 1.83 8.08
C ALA A 113 7.41 1.31 6.71
N ARG A 114 6.89 0.16 6.24
CA ARG A 114 7.18 -0.37 4.89
C ARG A 114 6.72 0.59 3.78
N GLN A 115 5.51 1.14 3.91
CA GLN A 115 4.99 2.09 2.93
C GLN A 115 5.83 3.38 2.88
N MET A 116 6.28 3.88 4.03
CA MET A 116 7.15 5.04 4.09
C MET A 116 8.54 4.74 3.54
N GLU A 117 9.10 3.58 3.83
CA GLU A 117 10.37 3.12 3.24
C GLU A 117 10.29 3.12 1.71
N LEU A 118 9.25 2.49 1.14
CA LEU A 118 9.05 2.45 -0.30
C LEU A 118 8.91 3.86 -0.89
N ARG A 119 8.13 4.73 -0.24
CA ARG A 119 7.98 6.12 -0.67
C ARG A 119 9.31 6.88 -0.69
N ILE A 120 10.13 6.73 0.36
CA ILE A 120 11.46 7.36 0.44
C ILE A 120 12.38 6.81 -0.65
N ILE A 121 12.32 5.50 -0.91
CA ILE A 121 13.09 4.87 -2.00
C ILE A 121 12.72 5.50 -3.34
N VAL A 122 11.41 5.59 -3.65
CA VAL A 122 10.94 6.19 -4.90
C VAL A 122 11.41 7.64 -5.02
N GLU A 123 11.24 8.45 -3.97
CA GLU A 123 11.70 9.84 -3.92
C GLU A 123 13.22 9.95 -4.19
N LYS A 124 14.03 9.04 -3.62
CA LYS A 124 15.48 8.99 -3.86
C LYS A 124 15.85 8.51 -5.27
N LEU A 125 15.04 7.64 -5.88
CA LEU A 125 15.28 7.11 -7.23
C LEU A 125 14.98 8.15 -8.31
N VAL A 126 13.90 8.92 -8.15
CA VAL A 126 13.50 9.94 -9.13
C VAL A 126 14.18 11.29 -8.91
N GLY A 127 14.54 11.62 -7.67
CA GLY A 127 15.20 12.87 -7.31
C GLY A 127 14.25 14.07 -7.34
N ASP A 128 14.80 15.26 -7.61
CA ASP A 128 13.99 16.49 -7.75
C ASP A 128 13.33 16.56 -9.13
N ALA A 129 12.22 17.28 -9.23
CA ALA A 129 11.41 17.43 -10.44
C ALA A 129 12.14 18.13 -11.60
N GLY A 130 13.36 18.60 -11.38
CA GLY A 130 14.09 19.50 -12.28
C GLY A 130 13.55 20.93 -12.22
N ALA A 131 14.14 21.81 -13.03
CA ALA A 131 13.70 23.21 -13.10
C ALA A 131 12.29 23.30 -13.70
N VAL A 132 11.41 24.06 -13.05
CA VAL A 132 10.10 24.46 -13.60
C VAL A 132 10.28 25.73 -14.42
N THR A 133 9.79 25.74 -15.66
CA THR A 133 9.95 26.90 -16.56
C THR A 133 8.73 27.82 -16.49
N GLU A 134 8.93 29.09 -16.86
CA GLU A 134 7.84 30.08 -16.91
C GLU A 134 6.75 29.69 -17.92
N GLU A 135 7.12 29.02 -19.01
CA GLU A 135 6.18 28.51 -20.00
C GLU A 135 5.28 27.43 -19.40
N GLU A 136 5.83 26.52 -18.60
CA GLU A 136 5.06 25.47 -17.92
C GLU A 136 4.12 26.04 -16.86
N ILE A 137 4.58 27.03 -16.10
CA ILE A 137 3.74 27.76 -15.12
C ILE A 137 2.58 28.45 -15.85
N THR A 138 2.88 29.16 -16.94
CA THR A 138 1.86 29.87 -17.73
C THR A 138 0.82 28.90 -18.30
N ALA A 139 1.27 27.78 -18.87
CA ALA A 139 0.39 26.73 -19.38
C ALA A 139 -0.48 26.10 -18.27
N ALA A 140 0.09 25.85 -17.09
CA ALA A 140 -0.64 25.31 -15.96
C ALA A 140 -1.71 26.28 -15.43
N ILE A 141 -1.42 27.58 -15.37
CA ILE A 141 -2.40 28.62 -15.02
C ILE A 141 -3.53 28.64 -16.05
N GLU A 142 -3.21 28.61 -17.35
CA GLU A 142 -4.21 28.66 -18.42
C GLU A 142 -5.12 27.43 -18.38
N GLN A 143 -4.54 26.23 -18.22
CA GLN A 143 -5.29 24.97 -18.18
C GLN A 143 -6.23 24.88 -16.97
N ASN A 144 -5.85 25.49 -15.84
CA ASN A 144 -6.58 25.38 -14.59
C ASN A 144 -7.28 26.68 -14.17
N ARG A 145 -7.36 27.67 -15.06
CA ARG A 145 -7.89 29.01 -14.76
C ARG A 145 -9.27 28.98 -14.11
N ALA A 146 -10.11 28.04 -14.54
CA ALA A 146 -11.47 27.87 -14.04
C ALA A 146 -11.57 27.32 -12.60
N PHE A 147 -10.48 26.75 -12.06
CA PHE A 147 -10.43 26.18 -10.72
C PHE A 147 -9.88 27.16 -9.67
N PHE A 148 -9.34 28.30 -10.11
CA PHE A 148 -8.86 29.33 -9.19
C PHE A 148 -10.00 30.25 -8.76
N PRO A 149 -10.15 30.52 -7.44
CA PRO A 149 -11.11 31.50 -6.95
C PRO A 149 -10.92 32.88 -7.59
N GLU A 150 -12.03 33.56 -7.88
CA GLU A 150 -11.96 34.97 -8.30
C GLU A 150 -11.27 35.81 -7.21
N GLY A 151 -10.29 36.62 -7.63
CA GLY A 151 -9.51 37.46 -6.72
C GLY A 151 -8.23 36.82 -6.17
N THR A 152 -7.87 35.60 -6.57
CA THR A 152 -6.55 35.01 -6.28
C THR A 152 -5.44 35.89 -6.87
N SER A 153 -4.40 36.17 -6.08
CA SER A 153 -3.28 37.01 -6.53
C SER A 153 -2.40 36.30 -7.58
N ASP A 154 -1.69 37.05 -8.43
CA ASP A 154 -0.78 36.46 -9.42
C ASP A 154 0.32 35.62 -8.76
N GLU A 155 0.80 36.04 -7.60
CA GLU A 155 1.80 35.31 -6.81
C GLU A 155 1.27 33.95 -6.33
N GLU A 156 0.05 33.91 -5.80
CA GLU A 156 -0.60 32.65 -5.38
C GLU A 156 -0.91 31.73 -6.57
N LEU A 157 -1.35 32.30 -7.69
CA LEU A 157 -1.59 31.56 -8.94
C LEU A 157 -0.31 30.88 -9.42
N ARG A 158 0.79 31.64 -9.49
CA ARG A 158 2.10 31.12 -9.90
C ARG A 158 2.62 30.06 -8.94
N ALA A 159 2.57 30.28 -7.62
CA ALA A 159 3.04 29.31 -6.64
C ALA A 159 2.24 27.98 -6.70
N SER A 160 0.92 28.07 -6.88
CA SER A 160 0.08 26.89 -7.06
C SER A 160 0.37 26.16 -8.37
N ALA A 161 0.53 26.90 -9.47
CA ALA A 161 0.87 26.34 -10.78
C ALA A 161 2.26 25.68 -10.78
N GLU A 162 3.25 26.32 -10.15
CA GLU A 162 4.60 25.75 -9.99
C GLU A 162 4.54 24.44 -9.21
N SER A 163 3.82 24.40 -8.09
CA SER A 163 3.64 23.18 -7.29
C SER A 163 2.94 22.07 -8.09
N GLN A 164 1.95 22.43 -8.90
CA GLN A 164 1.26 21.48 -9.78
C GLN A 164 2.20 20.91 -10.86
N VAL A 165 2.95 21.76 -11.55
CA VAL A 165 3.92 21.34 -12.57
C VAL A 165 4.98 20.43 -11.93
N LYS A 166 5.49 20.81 -10.74
CA LYS A 166 6.44 20.01 -9.98
C LYS A 166 5.89 18.60 -9.71
N ASN A 167 4.67 18.51 -9.19
CA ASN A 167 4.01 17.24 -8.91
C ASN A 167 3.78 16.41 -10.17
N GLN A 168 3.42 17.04 -11.29
CA GLN A 168 3.22 16.36 -12.58
C GLN A 168 4.53 15.79 -13.13
N LYS A 169 5.63 16.55 -13.04
CA LYS A 169 6.96 16.09 -13.43
C LYS A 169 7.42 14.90 -12.61
N ILE A 170 7.29 14.96 -11.28
CA ILE A 170 7.62 13.84 -10.39
C ILE A 170 6.79 12.61 -10.75
N SER A 171 5.47 12.77 -10.92
CA SER A 171 4.59 11.67 -11.32
C SER A 171 5.02 11.04 -12.66
N THR A 172 5.42 11.87 -13.62
CA THR A 172 5.93 11.40 -14.92
C THR A 172 7.23 10.62 -14.75
N GLN A 173 8.18 11.14 -13.96
CA GLN A 173 9.44 10.46 -13.67
C GLN A 173 9.23 9.11 -12.98
N ILE A 174 8.28 9.01 -12.03
CA ILE A 174 7.91 7.76 -11.36
C ILE A 174 7.37 6.76 -12.38
N ASN A 175 6.44 7.17 -13.24
CA ASN A 175 5.87 6.29 -14.25
C ASN A 175 6.94 5.81 -15.26
N THR A 176 7.83 6.70 -15.69
CA THR A 176 8.97 6.34 -16.55
C THR A 176 9.91 5.35 -15.86
N LEU A 177 10.25 5.59 -14.59
CA LEU A 177 11.07 4.67 -13.81
C LEU A 177 10.43 3.28 -13.76
N ILE A 178 9.14 3.18 -13.41
CA ILE A 178 8.43 1.89 -13.31
C ILE A 178 8.43 1.16 -14.66
N GLU A 179 8.17 1.88 -15.75
CA GLU A 179 8.17 1.31 -17.10
C GLU A 179 9.55 0.78 -17.50
N GLU A 180 10.61 1.55 -17.24
CA GLU A 180 11.99 1.10 -17.50
C GLU A 180 12.36 -0.14 -16.69
N LEU A 181 11.97 -0.19 -15.41
CA LEU A 181 12.22 -1.34 -14.54
C LEU A 181 11.50 -2.59 -15.06
N ARG A 182 10.25 -2.43 -15.51
CA ARG A 182 9.46 -3.53 -16.09
C ARG A 182 10.04 -4.04 -17.39
N GLN A 183 10.49 -3.15 -18.28
CA GLN A 183 11.13 -3.54 -19.54
C GLN A 183 12.45 -4.29 -19.35
N LYS A 184 13.20 -3.94 -18.30
CA LYS A 184 14.47 -4.61 -17.95
C LYS A 184 14.25 -5.94 -17.23
N ALA A 185 13.12 -6.11 -16.55
CA ALA A 185 12.85 -7.28 -15.74
C ALA A 185 12.31 -8.47 -16.54
N ASN A 186 12.74 -9.67 -16.17
CA ASN A 186 12.13 -10.91 -16.66
C ASN A 186 10.98 -11.32 -15.72
N ILE A 187 9.77 -10.88 -16.04
CA ILE A 187 8.57 -11.13 -15.24
C ILE A 187 7.87 -12.39 -15.76
N GLN A 188 7.82 -13.44 -14.95
CA GLN A 188 7.08 -14.68 -15.25
C GLN A 188 5.89 -14.82 -14.30
N THR A 189 4.69 -14.64 -14.84
CA THR A 189 3.46 -14.82 -14.08
C THR A 189 3.00 -16.27 -14.14
N LEU A 190 2.98 -16.94 -12.98
CA LEU A 190 2.60 -18.36 -12.87
C LEU A 190 1.13 -18.56 -12.48
N ALA A 191 0.53 -17.58 -11.80
CA ALA A 191 -0.86 -17.61 -11.40
C ALA A 191 -1.75 -16.97 -12.47
N THR A 192 -2.95 -17.50 -12.67
CA THR A 192 -3.98 -16.87 -13.50
C THR A 192 -5.14 -16.50 -12.58
N TYR A 193 -5.53 -15.22 -12.62
CA TYR A 193 -6.59 -14.65 -11.81
C TYR A 193 -7.87 -14.45 -12.64
#